data_AF-A0A7Z2ZVT0-F1
#
_entry.id   AF-A0A7Z2ZVT0-F1
#
_cell.length_a   1.000
_cell.length_b   1.000
_cell.length_c   1.000
_cell.angle_alpha   90.00
_cell.angle_beta   90.00
_cell.angle_gamma   90.00
#
_symmetry.space_group_name_H-M   'P 1'
#
loop_
_entity.id
_entity.type
_entity.pdbx_description
1 polymer ?
#
loop_
_entity_poly.entity_id
_entity_poly.type
_entity_poly.pdbx_seq_one_letter_code
_entity_poly.pdbx_strand_id
1 'polypeptide(L)'
;MSSREIADLVEKRHDNVLRTIESLAQRRAIALPQSEEVPNDGPGPKTIRQYRVGKRDSYVIVAQLSPEFTARLVDRWQELEARTPAPVELSRMQILEMAMESEREREELAAQVAAAAPAVEFVGRYVESTGLMTFRQVAKLLKVKEPEFRQFLKEEKVMYVLGGEWTAHAQHIEAGRFQVRAGTAQANGHAYSTSKFTPKGVQWVAGELAKWQLAQRQKEGSHA
;
A
#
# COMPACT_ATOMS: atom_id res chain seq x y z
N MET A 1 -16.23 7.63 28.24
CA MET A 1 -17.68 7.48 28.43
C MET A 1 -17.94 7.48 29.93
N SER A 2 -18.93 8.22 30.39
CA SER A 2 -19.25 8.30 31.81
C SER A 2 -20.19 7.17 32.24
N SER A 3 -20.19 6.79 33.52
CA SER A 3 -21.13 5.78 34.02
C SER A 3 -22.60 6.18 33.89
N ARG A 4 -22.89 7.50 33.79
CA ARG A 4 -24.25 8.02 33.56
C ARG A 4 -24.68 7.83 32.10
N GLU A 5 -23.80 8.14 31.15
CA GLU A 5 -24.03 7.84 29.73
C GLU A 5 -24.27 6.34 29.50
N ILE A 6 -23.54 5.48 30.22
CA ILE A 6 -23.74 4.03 30.17
C ILE A 6 -25.12 3.66 30.74
N ALA A 7 -25.52 4.26 31.86
CA ALA A 7 -26.82 4.02 32.50
C ALA A 7 -27.98 4.39 31.56
N ASP A 8 -27.88 5.53 30.89
CA ASP A 8 -28.85 6.00 29.90
C ASP A 8 -28.88 5.05 28.69
N LEU A 9 -27.71 4.60 28.21
CA LEU A 9 -27.61 3.69 27.07
C LEU A 9 -28.21 2.30 27.33
N VAL A 10 -28.02 1.75 28.54
CA VAL A 10 -28.56 0.43 28.90
C VAL A 10 -29.93 0.49 29.56
N GLU A 11 -30.51 1.69 29.68
CA GLU A 11 -31.78 1.95 30.36
C GLU A 11 -31.85 1.35 31.77
N LYS A 12 -30.75 1.48 32.53
CA LYS A 12 -30.65 1.03 33.92
C LYS A 12 -30.38 2.20 34.86
N ARG A 13 -30.79 2.05 36.12
CA ARG A 13 -30.45 3.03 37.17
C ARG A 13 -28.93 3.17 37.30
N HIS A 14 -28.45 4.41 37.43
CA HIS A 14 -27.03 4.74 37.61
C HIS A 14 -26.39 3.93 38.75
N ASP A 15 -27.08 3.75 39.87
CA ASP A 15 -26.60 2.96 41.02
C ASP A 15 -26.24 1.52 40.64
N ASN A 16 -27.01 0.90 39.74
CA ASN A 16 -26.72 -0.45 39.26
C ASN A 16 -25.44 -0.48 38.42
N VAL A 17 -25.19 0.57 37.63
CA VAL A 17 -23.96 0.70 36.83
C VAL A 17 -22.75 0.88 37.74
N LEU A 18 -22.86 1.73 38.78
CA LEU A 18 -21.79 1.93 39.76
C LEU A 18 -21.42 0.61 40.47
N ARG A 19 -22.42 -0.14 40.95
CA ARG A 19 -22.21 -1.44 41.59
C ARG A 19 -21.56 -2.45 40.64
N THR A 20 -21.96 -2.45 39.36
CA THR A 20 -21.35 -3.33 38.35
C THR A 20 -19.89 -2.97 38.09
N ILE A 21 -19.55 -1.68 38.02
CA ILE A 21 -18.17 -1.21 37.86
C ILE A 21 -17.30 -1.67 39.04
N GLU A 22 -17.78 -1.47 40.27
CA GLU A 22 -17.06 -1.89 41.48
C GLU A 22 -16.86 -3.42 41.53
N SER A 23 -17.91 -4.18 41.23
CA SER A 23 -17.84 -5.65 41.17
C SER A 23 -16.88 -6.16 40.10
N LEU A 24 -16.89 -5.57 38.90
CA LEU A 24 -15.97 -5.92 37.82
C LEU A 24 -14.52 -5.54 38.16
N ALA A 25 -14.30 -4.42 38.85
CA ALA A 25 -12.99 -4.02 39.33
C ALA A 25 -12.47 -4.98 40.42
N GLN A 26 -13.32 -5.40 41.37
CA GLN A 26 -12.98 -6.40 42.39
C GLN A 26 -12.60 -7.74 41.76
N ARG A 27 -13.32 -8.16 40.72
CA ARG A 27 -13.02 -9.38 39.94
C ARG A 27 -11.83 -9.22 39.00
N ARG A 28 -11.20 -8.04 38.94
CA ARG A 28 -10.10 -7.68 38.04
C ARG A 28 -10.43 -7.83 36.55
N ALA A 29 -11.71 -7.77 36.17
CA ALA A 29 -12.14 -7.77 34.77
C ALA A 29 -11.87 -6.42 34.08
N ILE A 30 -11.97 -5.34 34.86
CA ILE A 30 -11.62 -3.98 34.49
C ILE A 30 -10.73 -3.37 35.57
N ALA A 31 -9.96 -2.34 35.22
CA ALA A 31 -9.32 -1.50 36.23
C ALA A 31 -10.39 -0.60 36.87
N LEU A 32 -10.26 -0.29 38.16
CA LEU A 32 -11.18 0.66 38.80
C LEU A 32 -11.04 2.02 38.09
N PRO A 33 -12.10 2.52 37.44
CA PRO A 33 -11.99 3.77 36.70
C PRO A 33 -11.88 4.96 37.65
N GLN A 34 -11.36 6.08 37.15
CA GLN A 34 -11.33 7.33 37.91
C GLN A 34 -12.76 7.79 38.25
N SER A 35 -12.99 8.18 39.51
CA SER A 35 -14.25 8.76 39.96
C SER A 35 -14.17 10.27 40.11
N GLU A 36 -15.23 10.96 39.72
CA GLU A 36 -15.43 12.41 39.88
C GLU A 36 -16.78 12.63 40.59
N GLU A 37 -16.89 13.68 41.43
CA GLU A 37 -18.18 14.13 41.96
C GLU A 37 -18.73 15.24 41.07
N VAL A 38 -19.95 15.06 40.57
CA VAL A 38 -20.62 16.01 39.68
C VAL A 38 -21.93 16.49 40.29
N PRO A 39 -22.38 17.72 40.00
CA PRO A 39 -23.69 18.20 40.40
C PRO A 39 -24.80 17.26 39.92
N ASN A 40 -25.83 17.09 40.76
CA ASN A 40 -26.99 16.30 40.45
C ASN A 40 -28.22 17.20 40.29
N ASP A 41 -28.75 17.26 39.07
CA ASP A 41 -29.94 18.05 38.74
C ASP A 41 -31.26 17.33 39.09
N GLY A 42 -31.19 16.06 39.52
CA GLY A 42 -32.36 15.24 39.86
C GLY A 42 -32.71 15.24 41.35
N PRO A 43 -33.82 14.58 41.74
CA PRO A 43 -34.17 14.39 43.14
C PRO A 43 -33.11 13.54 43.85
N GLY A 44 -32.55 14.06 44.94
CA GLY A 44 -31.50 13.36 45.72
C GLY A 44 -30.40 14.29 46.23
N PRO A 45 -29.21 13.76 46.56
CA PRO A 45 -28.06 14.54 47.01
C PRO A 45 -27.63 15.54 45.91
N LYS A 46 -27.12 16.71 46.31
CA LYS A 46 -26.70 17.78 45.38
C LYS A 46 -25.51 17.38 44.49
N THR A 47 -24.74 16.38 44.90
CA THR A 47 -23.63 15.82 44.13
C THR A 47 -23.75 14.31 44.04
N ILE A 48 -23.40 13.75 42.89
CA ILE A 48 -23.36 12.31 42.65
C ILE A 48 -21.98 11.90 42.15
N ARG A 49 -21.56 10.69 42.54
CA ARG A 49 -20.32 10.09 42.07
C ARG A 49 -20.52 9.51 40.68
N GLN A 50 -19.58 9.79 39.78
CA GLN A 50 -19.56 9.31 38.41
C GLN A 50 -18.19 8.73 38.07
N TYR A 51 -18.16 7.61 37.34
CA TYR A 51 -16.91 7.02 36.85
C TYR A 51 -16.64 7.44 35.42
N ARG A 52 -15.38 7.76 35.12
CA ARG A 52 -14.89 7.97 33.75
C ARG A 52 -14.30 6.66 33.22
N VAL A 53 -15.06 6.00 32.35
CA VAL A 53 -14.74 4.67 31.84
C VAL A 53 -14.05 4.77 30.48
N GLY A 54 -12.96 4.02 30.32
CA GLY A 54 -12.26 3.84 29.06
C GLY A 54 -13.04 2.99 28.05
N LYS A 55 -12.69 3.09 26.77
CA LYS A 55 -13.43 2.45 25.67
C LYS A 55 -13.60 0.93 25.83
N ARG A 56 -12.52 0.22 26.18
CA ARG A 56 -12.55 -1.24 26.41
C ARG A 56 -13.52 -1.59 27.54
N ASP A 57 -13.35 -0.95 28.69
CA ASP A 57 -14.08 -1.29 29.90
C ASP A 57 -15.56 -0.92 29.77
N SER A 58 -15.91 0.13 28.99
CA SER A 58 -17.30 0.44 28.67
C SER A 58 -18.00 -0.70 27.92
N TYR A 59 -17.32 -1.40 27.01
CA TYR A 59 -17.91 -2.57 26.34
C TYR A 59 -18.15 -3.73 27.31
N VAL A 60 -17.20 -3.97 28.22
CA VAL A 60 -17.33 -5.05 29.24
C VAL A 60 -18.50 -4.76 30.18
N ILE A 61 -18.64 -3.52 30.64
CA ILE A 61 -19.74 -3.10 31.52
C ILE A 61 -21.09 -3.22 30.80
N VAL A 62 -21.17 -2.73 29.56
CA VAL A 62 -22.40 -2.83 28.75
C VAL A 62 -22.77 -4.28 28.47
N ALA A 63 -21.79 -5.14 28.16
CA ALA A 63 -22.02 -6.57 27.94
C ALA A 63 -22.59 -7.27 29.19
N GLN A 64 -22.13 -6.90 30.39
CA GLN A 64 -22.67 -7.46 31.64
C GLN A 64 -24.08 -6.96 31.95
N LEU A 65 -24.40 -5.70 31.61
CA LEU A 65 -25.68 -5.06 31.93
C LEU A 65 -26.77 -5.34 30.88
N SER A 66 -26.39 -5.61 29.64
CA SER A 66 -27.29 -5.94 28.52
C SER A 66 -26.97 -7.33 27.99
N PRO A 67 -27.68 -8.37 28.49
CA PRO A 67 -27.58 -9.73 27.95
C PRO A 67 -27.93 -9.79 26.46
N GLU A 68 -28.83 -8.93 25.98
CA GLU A 68 -29.20 -8.84 24.56
C GLU A 68 -28.04 -8.38 23.68
N PHE A 69 -27.26 -7.40 24.14
CA PHE A 69 -26.04 -6.96 23.46
C PHE A 69 -25.02 -8.10 23.37
N THR A 70 -24.85 -8.84 24.47
CA THR A 70 -23.95 -10.00 24.52
C THR A 70 -24.44 -11.14 23.62
N ALA A 71 -25.74 -11.41 23.57
CA ALA A 71 -26.31 -12.41 22.67
C ALA A 71 -26.00 -12.08 21.20
N ARG A 72 -26.22 -10.83 20.77
CA ARG A 72 -25.88 -10.39 19.41
C ARG A 72 -24.38 -10.52 19.10
N LEU A 73 -23.52 -10.24 20.08
CA LEU A 73 -22.08 -10.41 19.92
C LEU A 73 -21.71 -11.89 19.71
N VAL A 74 -22.32 -12.79 20.50
CA VAL A 74 -22.13 -14.24 20.37
C VAL A 74 -22.66 -14.74 19.03
N ASP A 75 -23.87 -14.35 18.64
CA ASP A 75 -24.47 -14.73 17.34
C ASP A 75 -23.59 -14.30 16.18
N ARG A 76 -23.09 -13.06 16.22
CA ARG A 76 -22.17 -12.54 15.20
C ARG A 76 -20.85 -13.31 15.17
N TRP A 77 -20.33 -13.70 16.33
CA TRP A 77 -19.10 -14.48 16.40
C TRP A 77 -19.29 -15.89 15.83
N GLN A 78 -20.38 -16.56 16.19
CA GLN A 78 -20.76 -17.86 15.61
C GLN A 78 -20.97 -17.78 14.09
N GLU A 79 -21.60 -16.71 13.60
CA GLU A 79 -21.75 -16.47 12.17
C GLU A 79 -20.38 -16.35 11.46
N LEU A 80 -19.42 -15.66 12.07
CA LEU A 80 -18.07 -15.53 11.52
C LEU A 80 -17.29 -16.86 11.55
N GLU A 81 -17.46 -17.66 12.60
CA GLU A 81 -16.89 -19.01 12.67
C GLU A 81 -17.50 -19.92 11.59
N ALA A 82 -18.82 -19.89 11.41
CA ALA A 82 -19.50 -20.64 10.36
C ALA A 82 -19.11 -20.20 8.94
N ARG A 83 -18.74 -18.93 8.76
CA ARG A 83 -18.26 -18.39 7.48
C ARG A 83 -16.80 -18.73 7.19
N THR A 84 -16.04 -19.19 8.18
CA THR A 84 -14.67 -19.64 7.94
C THR A 84 -14.75 -21.04 7.33
N PRO A 85 -14.38 -21.24 6.05
CA PRO A 85 -14.40 -22.57 5.47
C PRO A 85 -13.48 -23.46 6.30
N ALA A 86 -13.95 -24.66 6.63
CA ALA A 86 -13.10 -25.67 7.23
C ALA A 86 -11.82 -25.82 6.39
N PRO A 87 -10.64 -25.98 7.01
CA PRO A 87 -9.42 -26.27 6.27
C PRO A 87 -9.69 -27.42 5.32
N VAL A 88 -9.40 -27.23 4.03
CA VAL A 88 -9.52 -28.31 3.06
C VAL A 88 -8.55 -29.41 3.49
N GLU A 89 -9.09 -30.54 3.94
CA GLU A 89 -8.29 -31.72 4.25
C GLU A 89 -7.81 -32.33 2.93
N LEU A 90 -6.65 -31.88 2.47
CA LEU A 90 -6.01 -32.44 1.29
C LEU A 90 -5.42 -33.80 1.65
N SER A 91 -5.69 -34.80 0.80
CA SER A 91 -5.04 -36.10 0.92
C SER A 91 -3.54 -35.97 0.66
N ARG A 92 -2.75 -36.90 1.21
CA ARG A 92 -1.29 -36.95 0.98
C ARG A 92 -0.93 -36.99 -0.52
N MET A 93 -1.77 -37.62 -1.34
CA MET A 93 -1.60 -37.69 -2.80
C MET A 93 -1.80 -36.32 -3.45
N GLN A 94 -2.87 -35.60 -3.11
CA GLN A 94 -3.14 -34.26 -3.66
C GLN A 94 -2.06 -33.25 -3.28
N ILE A 95 -1.51 -33.34 -2.06
CA ILE A 95 -0.38 -32.50 -1.63
C ILE A 95 0.85 -32.77 -2.50
N LEU A 96 1.13 -34.05 -2.78
CA LEU A 96 2.29 -34.43 -3.58
C LEU A 96 2.14 -33.98 -5.04
N GLU A 97 0.95 -34.11 -5.61
CA GLU A 97 0.64 -33.64 -6.96
C GLU A 97 0.83 -32.12 -7.08
N MET A 98 0.30 -31.35 -6.14
CA MET A 98 0.45 -29.89 -6.10
C MET A 98 1.92 -29.47 -5.92
N ALA A 99 2.67 -30.17 -5.06
CA ALA A 99 4.10 -29.92 -4.88
C ALA A 99 4.87 -30.18 -6.19
N MET A 100 4.58 -31.29 -6.87
CA MET A 100 5.20 -31.62 -8.15
C MET A 100 4.90 -30.59 -9.25
N GLU A 101 3.65 -30.14 -9.35
CA GLU A 101 3.26 -29.09 -10.30
C GLU A 101 4.02 -27.79 -10.02
N SER A 102 4.10 -27.37 -8.75
CA SER A 102 4.84 -26.18 -8.37
C SER A 102 6.35 -26.25 -8.68
N GLU A 103 6.97 -27.42 -8.53
CA GLU A 103 8.38 -27.59 -8.87
C GLU A 103 8.60 -27.54 -10.39
N ARG A 104 7.68 -28.12 -11.18
CA ARG A 104 7.76 -28.02 -12.65
C ARG A 104 7.65 -26.58 -13.12
N GLU A 105 6.68 -25.82 -12.61
CA GLU A 105 6.54 -24.40 -12.93
C GLU A 105 7.80 -23.60 -12.53
N ARG A 106 8.38 -23.92 -11.37
CA ARG A 106 9.62 -23.30 -10.89
C ARG A 106 10.80 -23.60 -11.81
N GLU A 107 10.93 -24.83 -12.28
CA GLU A 107 11.97 -25.24 -13.23
C GLU A 107 11.81 -24.56 -14.59
N GLU A 108 10.58 -24.50 -15.12
CA GLU A 108 10.29 -23.82 -16.39
C GLU A 108 10.59 -22.32 -16.30
N LEU A 109 10.18 -21.67 -15.21
CA LEU A 109 10.47 -20.26 -14.98
C LEU A 109 11.98 -20.03 -14.81
N ALA A 110 12.68 -20.90 -14.07
CA ALA A 110 14.12 -20.82 -13.91
C ALA A 110 14.86 -20.99 -15.25
N ALA A 111 14.40 -21.89 -16.12
CA ALA A 111 14.95 -22.08 -17.46
C ALA A 111 14.74 -20.83 -18.33
N GLN A 112 13.56 -20.19 -18.28
CA GLN A 112 13.30 -18.93 -18.97
C GLN A 112 14.21 -17.80 -18.46
N VAL A 113 14.39 -17.69 -17.14
CA VAL A 113 15.30 -16.70 -16.53
C VAL A 113 16.75 -16.97 -16.94
N ALA A 114 17.20 -18.22 -16.95
CA ALA A 114 18.54 -18.61 -17.38
C ALA A 114 18.78 -18.31 -18.87
N ALA A 115 17.79 -18.56 -19.73
CA ALA A 115 17.85 -18.20 -21.15
C ALA A 115 17.87 -16.68 -21.37
N ALA A 116 17.19 -15.91 -20.52
CA ALA A 116 17.17 -14.45 -20.56
C ALA A 116 18.42 -13.79 -19.92
N ALA A 117 19.13 -14.50 -19.03
CA ALA A 117 20.32 -14.01 -18.33
C ALA A 117 21.39 -13.37 -19.24
N PRO A 118 21.80 -13.96 -20.38
CA PRO A 118 22.80 -13.33 -21.24
C PRO A 118 22.31 -12.02 -21.89
N ALA A 119 21.01 -11.88 -22.14
CA ALA A 119 20.45 -10.63 -22.67
C ALA A 119 20.42 -9.53 -21.60
N VAL A 120 20.06 -9.89 -20.36
CA VAL A 120 20.08 -8.96 -19.22
C VAL A 120 21.51 -8.55 -18.87
N GLU A 121 22.46 -9.48 -18.89
CA GLU A 121 23.88 -9.22 -18.59
C GLU A 121 24.56 -8.38 -19.69
N PHE A 122 24.24 -8.59 -20.97
CA PHE A 122 24.71 -7.73 -22.06
C PHE A 122 24.22 -6.29 -21.88
N VAL A 123 22.94 -6.12 -21.54
CA VAL A 123 22.41 -4.79 -21.24
C VAL A 123 23.09 -4.24 -19.98
N GLY A 124 23.33 -5.02 -18.92
CA GLY A 124 24.09 -4.57 -17.74
C GLY A 124 25.50 -4.07 -18.06
N ARG A 125 26.33 -4.87 -18.74
CA ARG A 125 27.72 -4.53 -19.09
C ARG A 125 27.84 -3.38 -20.09
N TYR A 126 26.95 -3.30 -21.08
CA TYR A 126 26.93 -2.21 -22.06
C TYR A 126 26.60 -0.87 -21.39
N VAL A 127 25.78 -0.95 -20.35
CA VAL A 127 25.22 0.19 -19.66
C VAL A 127 26.16 0.67 -18.54
N GLU A 128 26.88 -0.22 -17.86
CA GLU A 128 27.97 0.13 -16.93
C GLU A 128 29.19 0.79 -17.63
N SER A 129 29.53 0.35 -18.85
CA SER A 129 30.71 0.86 -19.57
C SER A 129 30.54 2.25 -20.21
N THR A 130 29.29 2.71 -20.42
CA THR A 130 29.03 3.96 -21.18
C THR A 130 28.65 5.16 -20.29
N GLY A 131 28.36 4.94 -19.00
CA GLY A 131 28.00 6.01 -18.07
C GLY A 131 26.68 6.70 -18.41
N LEU A 132 26.69 8.05 -18.49
CA LEU A 132 25.49 8.86 -18.78
C LEU A 132 25.26 9.00 -20.29
N MET A 133 24.17 8.43 -20.79
CA MET A 133 23.84 8.47 -22.21
C MET A 133 22.96 9.67 -22.58
N THR A 134 23.19 10.24 -23.76
CA THR A 134 22.35 11.29 -24.35
C THR A 134 21.16 10.68 -25.09
N PHE A 135 20.10 11.48 -25.31
CA PHE A 135 18.89 11.08 -26.03
C PHE A 135 19.18 10.35 -27.36
N ARG A 136 20.07 10.91 -28.20
CA ARG A 136 20.41 10.33 -29.50
C ARG A 136 21.12 8.99 -29.38
N GLN A 137 21.99 8.83 -28.38
CA GLN A 137 22.69 7.57 -28.14
C GLN A 137 21.70 6.47 -27.73
N VAL A 138 20.73 6.78 -26.88
CA VAL A 138 19.68 5.84 -26.47
C VAL A 138 18.78 5.48 -27.65
N ALA A 139 18.36 6.45 -28.47
CA ALA A 139 17.56 6.18 -29.67
C ALA A 139 18.28 5.25 -30.65
N LYS A 140 19.59 5.48 -30.89
CA LYS A 140 20.42 4.63 -31.74
C LYS A 140 20.60 3.22 -31.15
N LEU A 141 20.78 3.12 -29.83
CA LEU A 141 20.94 1.84 -29.14
C LEU A 141 19.67 0.98 -29.26
N LEU A 142 18.50 1.58 -29.04
CA LEU A 142 17.21 0.90 -29.11
C LEU A 142 16.72 0.71 -30.56
N LYS A 143 17.44 1.23 -31.56
CA LYS A 143 17.08 1.19 -32.99
C LYS A 143 15.68 1.75 -33.28
N VAL A 144 15.28 2.81 -32.57
CA VAL A 144 13.97 3.47 -32.73
C VAL A 144 14.13 4.83 -33.40
N LYS A 145 13.14 5.25 -34.20
CA LYS A 145 13.16 6.57 -34.84
C LYS A 145 13.03 7.67 -33.80
N GLU A 146 13.85 8.73 -33.90
CA GLU A 146 13.84 9.82 -32.93
C GLU A 146 12.46 10.48 -32.71
N PRO A 147 11.59 10.68 -33.74
CA PRO A 147 10.26 11.26 -33.54
C PRO A 147 9.34 10.35 -32.72
N GLU A 148 9.32 9.05 -33.01
CA GLU A 148 8.54 8.04 -32.29
C GLU A 148 8.97 7.99 -30.81
N PHE A 149 10.28 8.03 -30.57
CA PHE A 149 10.83 8.04 -29.22
C PHE A 149 10.47 9.31 -28.43
N ARG A 150 10.43 10.48 -29.08
CA ARG A 150 9.97 11.73 -28.45
C ARG A 150 8.48 11.68 -28.08
N GLN A 151 7.66 11.08 -28.95
CA GLN A 151 6.24 10.92 -28.69
C GLN A 151 6.01 10.03 -27.47
N PHE A 152 6.66 8.86 -27.42
CA PHE A 152 6.63 7.97 -26.27
C PHE A 152 7.01 8.68 -24.96
N LEU A 153 8.14 9.39 -24.93
CA LEU A 153 8.60 10.06 -23.70
C LEU A 153 7.64 11.15 -23.21
N LYS A 154 6.90 11.78 -24.11
CA LYS A 154 5.90 12.81 -23.80
C LYS A 154 4.58 12.19 -23.33
N GLU A 155 4.10 11.13 -23.99
CA GLU A 155 2.86 10.44 -23.66
C GLU A 155 2.95 9.75 -22.29
N GLU A 156 4.04 9.02 -22.05
CA GLU A 156 4.30 8.33 -20.78
C GLU A 156 4.79 9.26 -19.66
N LYS A 157 4.79 10.58 -19.89
CA LYS A 157 5.23 11.60 -18.92
C LYS A 157 6.61 11.31 -18.33
N VAL A 158 7.52 10.81 -19.17
CA VAL A 158 8.91 10.51 -18.78
C VAL A 158 9.78 11.77 -18.87
N MET A 159 9.59 12.52 -19.96
CA MET A 159 10.26 13.80 -20.20
C MET A 159 9.29 14.83 -20.78
N TYR A 160 9.57 16.11 -20.51
CA TYR A 160 8.84 17.25 -21.05
C TYR A 160 9.80 18.27 -21.66
N VAL A 161 9.28 19.20 -22.47
CA VAL A 161 10.08 20.26 -23.09
C VAL A 161 9.98 21.53 -22.25
N LEU A 162 11.12 22.05 -21.82
CA LEU A 162 11.25 23.30 -21.08
C LEU A 162 12.29 24.19 -21.77
N GLY A 163 11.90 25.38 -22.23
CA GLY A 163 12.82 26.30 -22.91
C GLY A 163 13.46 25.76 -24.19
N GLY A 164 12.83 24.77 -24.84
CA GLY A 164 13.37 24.09 -26.03
C GLY A 164 14.28 22.89 -25.73
N GLU A 165 14.62 22.65 -24.46
CA GLU A 165 15.40 21.48 -24.01
C GLU A 165 14.49 20.39 -23.42
N TRP A 166 14.89 19.12 -23.56
CA TRP A 166 14.17 17.99 -22.98
C TRP A 166 14.63 17.73 -21.54
N THR A 167 13.68 17.81 -20.60
CA THR A 167 13.91 17.65 -19.18
C THR A 167 13.15 16.45 -18.65
N ALA A 168 13.79 15.62 -17.83
CA ALA A 168 13.13 14.49 -17.18
C ALA A 168 12.18 14.96 -16.06
N HIS A 169 11.05 14.26 -15.87
CA HIS A 169 10.19 14.52 -14.72
C HIS A 169 10.90 14.13 -13.41
N ALA A 170 10.62 14.89 -12.33
CA ALA A 170 11.24 14.72 -11.01
C ALA A 170 11.17 13.27 -10.50
N GLN A 171 10.03 12.59 -10.71
CA GLN A 171 9.81 11.19 -10.32
C GLN A 171 10.85 10.23 -10.93
N HIS A 172 11.30 10.47 -12.17
CA HIS A 172 12.30 9.62 -12.83
C HIS A 172 13.73 10.02 -12.46
N ILE A 173 13.96 11.26 -12.02
CA ILE A 173 15.24 11.71 -11.46
C ILE A 173 15.43 11.07 -10.07
N GLU A 174 14.42 11.13 -9.21
CA GLU A 174 14.42 10.52 -7.87
C GLU A 174 14.54 8.99 -7.93
N ALA A 175 13.90 8.35 -8.91
CA ALA A 175 14.05 6.91 -9.14
C ALA A 175 15.44 6.48 -9.63
N GLY A 176 16.35 7.45 -9.86
CA GLY A 176 17.70 7.22 -10.35
C GLY A 176 17.74 6.77 -11.81
N ARG A 177 16.72 7.09 -12.62
CA ARG A 177 16.66 6.76 -14.05
C ARG A 177 17.34 7.84 -14.91
N PHE A 178 17.31 9.09 -14.46
CA PHE A 178 17.96 10.21 -15.14
C PHE A 178 18.91 10.95 -14.19
N GLN A 179 19.98 11.51 -14.74
CA GLN A 179 20.84 12.47 -14.05
C GLN A 179 20.86 13.78 -14.82
N VAL A 180 20.53 14.88 -14.15
CA VAL A 180 20.59 16.22 -14.73
C VAL A 180 22.01 16.74 -14.58
N ARG A 181 22.62 17.14 -15.70
CA ARG A 181 23.92 17.82 -15.73
C ARG A 181 23.67 19.28 -16.05
N ALA A 182 23.84 20.13 -15.04
CA ALA A 182 23.87 21.57 -15.19
C ALA A 182 25.33 22.04 -15.35
N GLY A 183 25.57 22.96 -16.28
CA GLY A 183 26.89 23.55 -16.50
C GLY A 183 26.78 24.92 -17.17
N THR A 184 27.87 25.66 -17.22
CA THR A 184 27.97 26.92 -17.95
C THR A 184 28.80 26.72 -19.21
N ALA A 185 28.27 27.13 -20.36
CA ALA A 185 29.00 27.02 -21.62
C ALA A 185 30.22 27.95 -21.59
N GLN A 186 31.43 27.39 -21.74
CA GLN A 186 32.70 28.12 -21.70
C GLN A 186 32.82 29.24 -22.74
N ALA A 187 32.04 29.18 -23.83
CA ALA A 187 32.08 30.16 -24.91
C ALA A 187 31.17 31.38 -24.68
N ASN A 188 30.06 31.25 -23.92
CA ASN A 188 29.00 32.27 -23.88
C ASN A 188 28.44 32.53 -22.46
N GLY A 189 28.89 31.81 -21.44
CA GLY A 189 28.41 31.95 -20.06
C GLY A 189 26.98 31.47 -19.80
N HIS A 190 26.24 31.02 -20.82
CA HIS A 190 24.88 30.51 -20.65
C HIS A 190 24.86 29.20 -19.84
N ALA A 191 24.01 29.16 -18.81
CA ALA A 191 23.74 27.95 -18.05
C ALA A 191 22.84 27.01 -18.87
N TYR A 192 23.25 25.75 -19.02
CA TYR A 192 22.48 24.70 -19.67
C TYR A 192 22.16 23.58 -18.68
N SER A 193 21.01 22.92 -18.88
CA SER A 193 20.48 21.88 -17.99
C SER A 193 20.09 20.67 -18.82
N THR A 194 21.04 19.76 -19.05
CA THR A 194 20.78 18.59 -19.90
C THR A 194 20.48 17.34 -19.09
N SER A 195 19.37 16.67 -19.39
CA SER A 195 18.99 15.40 -18.75
C SER A 195 19.64 14.24 -19.49
N LYS A 196 20.47 13.44 -18.79
CA LYS A 196 21.10 12.24 -19.35
C LYS A 196 20.49 10.97 -18.75
N PHE A 197 20.42 9.93 -19.56
CA PHE A 197 19.92 8.62 -19.16
C PHE A 197 21.00 7.90 -18.37
N THR A 198 20.62 7.40 -17.19
CA THR A 198 21.47 6.51 -16.42
C THR A 198 21.37 5.09 -16.97
N PRO A 199 22.27 4.22 -16.51
CA PRO A 199 22.17 2.81 -16.78
C PRO A 199 20.80 2.16 -16.58
N LYS A 200 20.27 2.34 -15.38
CA LYS A 200 18.96 1.88 -14.95
C LYS A 200 17.83 2.52 -15.77
N GLY A 201 18.01 3.77 -16.17
CA GLY A 201 17.06 4.50 -17.01
C GLY A 201 16.92 3.89 -18.41
N VAL A 202 18.04 3.51 -19.03
CA VAL A 202 18.02 2.89 -20.37
C VAL A 202 17.30 1.54 -20.35
N GLN A 203 17.61 0.68 -19.37
CA GLN A 203 16.92 -0.60 -19.17
C GLN A 203 15.41 -0.42 -18.99
N TRP A 204 15.01 0.52 -18.13
CA TRP A 204 13.61 0.77 -17.84
C TRP A 204 12.86 1.32 -19.07
N VAL A 205 13.46 2.29 -19.78
CA VAL A 205 12.87 2.87 -20.99
C VAL A 205 12.75 1.83 -22.11
N ALA A 206 13.71 0.92 -22.25
CA ALA A 206 13.63 -0.15 -23.25
C ALA A 206 12.40 -1.06 -23.01
N GLY A 207 12.13 -1.42 -21.76
CA GLY A 207 10.98 -2.24 -21.38
C GLY A 207 9.64 -1.53 -21.60
N GLU A 208 9.52 -0.27 -21.19
CA GLU A 208 8.29 0.49 -21.39
C GLU A 208 8.03 0.85 -22.86
N LEU A 209 9.08 1.12 -23.63
CA LEU A 209 8.96 1.36 -25.06
C LEU A 209 8.43 0.12 -25.80
N ALA A 210 8.85 -1.08 -25.41
CA ALA A 210 8.33 -2.32 -26.00
C ALA A 210 6.84 -2.52 -25.72
N LYS A 211 6.38 -2.23 -24.49
CA LYS A 211 4.94 -2.26 -24.14
C LYS A 211 4.15 -1.22 -24.91
N TRP A 212 4.65 0.00 -25.01
CA TRP A 212 4.01 1.08 -25.76
C TRP A 212 3.87 0.73 -27.24
N GLN A 213 4.91 0.18 -27.87
CA GLN A 213 4.85 -0.28 -29.27
C GLN A 213 3.83 -1.40 -29.49
N LEU A 214 3.70 -2.34 -28.56
CA LEU A 214 2.67 -3.38 -28.62
C LEU A 214 1.27 -2.77 -28.52
N ALA A 215 1.07 -1.81 -27.62
CA ALA A 215 -0.21 -1.11 -27.47
C ALA A 215 -0.59 -0.28 -28.70
N GLN A 216 0.37 0.37 -29.38
CA GLN A 216 0.11 1.09 -30.62
C GLN A 216 -0.29 0.15 -31.76
N ARG A 217 0.39 -0.99 -31.91
CA ARG A 217 0.02 -2.01 -32.92
C ARG A 217 -1.37 -2.61 -32.69
N GLN A 218 -1.76 -2.82 -31.43
CA GLN A 218 -3.11 -3.30 -31.09
C GLN A 218 -4.20 -2.26 -31.40
N LYS A 219 -3.91 -0.97 -31.21
CA LYS A 219 -4.84 0.12 -31.59
C LYS A 219 -5.00 0.25 -33.10
N GLU A 220 -3.91 0.11 -33.86
CA GLU A 220 -3.94 0.14 -35.33
C GLU A 220 -4.67 -1.09 -35.92
N GLY A 221 -4.52 -2.27 -35.32
CA GLY A 221 -5.20 -3.49 -35.74
C GLY A 221 -6.70 -3.57 -35.39
N SER A 222 -7.22 -2.68 -34.53
CA SER A 222 -8.64 -2.61 -34.16
C SER A 222 -9.45 -1.68 -35.09
N HIS A 223 -8.80 -1.02 -36.05
CA HIS A 223 -9.42 -0.12 -37.03
C HIS A 223 -9.30 -0.64 -38.48
N ALA A 224 -8.88 -1.88 -38.66
CA ALA A 224 -8.96 -2.64 -39.92
C ALA A 224 -10.04 -3.72 -39.79
#